data_AF-C8PIL3-F1
#
_entry.id   AF-C8PIL3-F1
#
_cell.length_a   1.000
_cell.length_b   1.000
_cell.length_c   1.000
_cell.angle_alpha   90.00
_cell.angle_beta   90.00
_cell.angle_gamma   90.00
#
_symmetry.space_group_name_H-M   'P 1'
#
loop_
_entity.id
_entity.type
_entity.pdbx_description
1 polymer ?
#
loop_
_entity_poly.entity_id
_entity_poly.type
_entity_poly.pdbx_seq_one_letter_code
_entity_poly.pdbx_strand_id
1 'polypeptide(L)'
;MRNLARSLIRFKILKAKGEVEALLQNYSQTQRQRLEQILDEIVALSTQETDASTLKKLLLDKAASANIEVSPQDLESIYIILAQKVSKKLAVAAAGHIKEAVKFSFDTVDAEAIEAMRKGFYWMGKEYNERLQNRLKDIIERVFKAEIANEEVGSALKEEFGSIINADESYFKGVADHIALQAQNVAAVTQGSKYGVQFYKVLAILDDRTTKICRSMHGRIIPAEHLSAQADKILNAHSLADKKAAAAWRDQAFFGKSLPKNFGLPPYHFRCRTEVTPVWVDEEEEDGVMMRNTQPLSNDEIIRHIDKIGVERVLDLKAANGEHGLKNRLKRNEKLKSDIIKALNSIIAIAPKKDEENLSNAVSSNGYFMVFDGNRIVTAYKPGKGAQTYFKEKSLALQQEIIKRWWQK
;
A
#
# COMPACT_ATOMS: atom_id res chain seq x y z
N MET A 1 -1.49 -31.29 -38.64
CA MET A 1 -2.87 -31.37 -38.10
C MET A 1 -3.02 -32.09 -36.75
N ARG A 2 -2.64 -33.37 -36.55
CA ARG A 2 -2.90 -34.07 -35.26
C ARG A 2 -2.22 -33.45 -34.02
N ASN A 3 -1.03 -32.85 -34.16
CA ASN A 3 -0.37 -32.13 -33.05
C ASN A 3 -0.99 -30.75 -32.79
N LEU A 4 -1.25 -29.95 -33.84
CA LEU A 4 -1.98 -28.68 -33.72
C LEU A 4 -3.30 -28.87 -32.94
N ALA A 5 -4.04 -29.95 -33.19
CA ALA A 5 -5.27 -30.27 -32.45
C ALA A 5 -5.04 -30.56 -30.96
N ARG A 6 -3.93 -31.19 -30.56
CA ARG A 6 -3.59 -31.45 -29.14
C ARG A 6 -3.07 -30.21 -28.43
N SER A 7 -2.26 -29.38 -29.09
CA SER A 7 -1.84 -28.07 -28.57
C SER A 7 -3.04 -27.13 -28.43
N LEU A 8 -3.94 -27.10 -29.44
CA LEU A 8 -5.24 -26.42 -29.34
C LEU A 8 -6.15 -27.02 -28.28
N ILE A 9 -6.04 -28.31 -27.90
CA ILE A 9 -6.81 -28.90 -26.78
C ILE A 9 -6.27 -28.42 -25.42
N ARG A 10 -4.96 -28.23 -25.25
CA ARG A 10 -4.45 -27.53 -24.05
C ARG A 10 -4.86 -26.05 -24.04
N PHE A 11 -4.97 -25.43 -25.22
CA PHE A 11 -5.59 -24.11 -25.39
C PHE A 11 -7.14 -24.12 -25.34
N LYS A 12 -7.82 -25.28 -25.31
CA LYS A 12 -9.30 -25.33 -25.31
C LYS A 12 -9.93 -24.88 -24.00
N ILE A 13 -9.16 -24.83 -22.91
CA ILE A 13 -9.57 -24.18 -21.66
C ILE A 13 -9.84 -22.68 -21.89
N LEU A 14 -9.23 -22.07 -22.93
CA LEU A 14 -9.42 -20.68 -23.34
C LEU A 14 -10.32 -20.50 -24.59
N LYS A 15 -11.06 -21.54 -25.04
CA LYS A 15 -11.85 -21.42 -26.30
C LYS A 15 -13.23 -20.76 -26.13
N ALA A 16 -13.22 -19.43 -26.05
CA ALA A 16 -14.16 -18.65 -26.88
C ALA A 16 -13.77 -18.89 -28.35
N LYS A 17 -14.49 -19.79 -29.03
CA LYS A 17 -13.99 -20.46 -30.24
C LYS A 17 -13.82 -19.57 -31.48
N GLY A 18 -14.42 -18.37 -31.51
CA GLY A 18 -14.42 -17.47 -32.67
C GLY A 18 -13.27 -16.45 -32.75
N GLU A 19 -12.67 -16.06 -31.63
CA GLU A 19 -11.74 -14.91 -31.59
C GLU A 19 -10.37 -15.21 -32.22
N VAL A 20 -9.88 -16.45 -32.12
CA VAL A 20 -8.57 -16.85 -32.66
C VAL A 20 -8.56 -16.85 -34.19
N GLU A 21 -9.66 -17.21 -34.83
CA GLU A 21 -9.77 -17.19 -36.29
C GLU A 21 -9.86 -15.75 -36.83
N ALA A 22 -10.46 -14.82 -36.07
CA ALA A 22 -10.42 -13.39 -36.36
C ALA A 22 -9.02 -12.78 -36.10
N LEU A 23 -8.34 -13.15 -35.02
CA LEU A 23 -6.98 -12.67 -34.72
C LEU A 23 -5.98 -13.11 -35.80
N LEU A 24 -6.06 -14.37 -36.25
CA LEU A 24 -5.21 -14.88 -37.33
C LEU A 24 -5.49 -14.18 -38.66
N GLN A 25 -6.71 -13.69 -38.92
CA GLN A 25 -7.00 -12.94 -40.15
C GLN A 25 -6.16 -11.66 -40.29
N ASN A 26 -5.71 -11.05 -39.19
CA ASN A 26 -4.90 -9.84 -39.19
C ASN A 26 -3.43 -10.05 -39.61
N TYR A 27 -2.97 -11.31 -39.73
CA TYR A 27 -1.61 -11.64 -40.14
C TYR A 27 -1.57 -12.17 -41.57
N SER A 28 -0.51 -11.86 -42.32
CA SER A 28 -0.31 -12.39 -43.67
C SER A 28 -0.17 -13.92 -43.66
N GLN A 29 -0.42 -14.56 -44.80
CA GLN A 29 -0.27 -16.02 -44.92
C GLN A 29 1.16 -16.49 -44.55
N THR A 30 2.17 -15.68 -44.89
CA THR A 30 3.58 -15.88 -44.55
C THR A 30 3.83 -15.74 -43.04
N GLN A 31 3.23 -14.73 -42.38
CA GLN A 31 3.33 -14.55 -40.93
C GLN A 31 2.66 -15.71 -40.17
N ARG A 32 1.51 -16.20 -40.64
CA ARG A 32 0.82 -17.37 -40.04
C ARG A 32 1.69 -18.63 -40.13
N GLN A 33 2.24 -18.94 -41.30
CA GLN A 33 3.15 -20.07 -41.47
C GLN A 33 4.39 -19.94 -40.58
N ARG A 34 4.92 -18.72 -40.40
CA ARG A 34 6.07 -18.49 -39.53
C ARG A 34 5.74 -18.67 -38.04
N LEU A 35 4.56 -18.23 -37.60
CA LEU A 35 4.06 -18.46 -36.24
C LEU A 35 3.78 -19.94 -35.96
N GLU A 36 3.22 -20.68 -36.92
CA GLU A 36 3.05 -22.14 -36.82
C GLU A 36 4.41 -22.85 -36.66
N GLN A 37 5.41 -22.45 -37.45
CA GLN A 37 6.77 -23.01 -37.38
C GLN A 37 7.45 -22.72 -36.02
N ILE A 38 7.30 -21.50 -35.49
CA ILE A 38 7.79 -21.10 -34.16
C ILE A 38 7.12 -21.94 -33.05
N LEU A 39 5.81 -22.18 -33.16
CA LEU A 39 5.07 -22.99 -32.19
C LEU A 39 5.51 -24.45 -32.20
N ASP A 40 5.77 -25.03 -33.38
CA ASP A 40 6.29 -26.40 -33.51
C ASP A 40 7.72 -26.52 -32.94
N GLU A 41 8.59 -25.52 -33.14
CA GLU A 41 9.93 -25.47 -32.52
C GLU A 41 9.86 -25.42 -30.98
N ILE A 42 8.96 -24.62 -30.42
CA ILE A 42 8.78 -24.52 -28.96
C ILE A 42 8.24 -25.83 -28.39
N VAL A 43 7.27 -26.46 -29.07
CA VAL A 43 6.75 -27.77 -28.66
C VAL A 43 7.83 -28.86 -28.70
N ALA A 44 8.77 -28.81 -29.65
CA ALA A 44 9.89 -29.74 -29.72
C ALA A 44 10.93 -29.54 -28.59
N LEU A 45 11.05 -28.32 -28.05
CA LEU A 45 11.99 -27.95 -26.99
C LEU A 45 11.39 -28.04 -25.57
N SER A 46 10.09 -28.30 -25.44
CA SER A 46 9.36 -28.27 -24.17
C SER A 46 9.02 -29.66 -23.64
N THR A 47 9.13 -29.85 -22.32
CA THR A 47 8.75 -31.08 -21.62
C THR A 47 7.34 -30.98 -21.04
N GLN A 48 6.84 -32.04 -20.41
CA GLN A 48 5.53 -32.01 -19.74
C GLN A 48 5.49 -31.09 -18.50
N GLU A 49 6.65 -30.68 -17.99
CA GLU A 49 6.80 -29.81 -16.81
C GLU A 49 7.17 -28.36 -17.17
N THR A 50 7.36 -28.04 -18.46
CA THR A 50 7.62 -26.66 -18.90
C THR A 50 6.38 -25.81 -18.63
N ASP A 51 6.51 -24.84 -17.73
CA ASP A 51 5.41 -24.02 -17.27
C ASP A 51 4.95 -22.98 -18.31
N ALA A 52 3.72 -22.49 -18.14
CA ALA A 52 3.10 -21.57 -19.08
C ALA A 52 3.85 -20.23 -19.24
N SER A 53 4.61 -19.77 -18.23
CA SER A 53 5.40 -18.54 -18.34
C SER A 53 6.67 -18.75 -19.17
N THR A 54 7.34 -19.89 -19.02
CA THR A 54 8.48 -20.29 -19.87
C THR A 54 8.04 -20.48 -21.32
N LEU A 55 6.91 -21.16 -21.56
CA LEU A 55 6.31 -21.30 -22.90
C LEU A 55 5.93 -19.94 -23.51
N LYS A 56 5.29 -19.05 -22.74
CA LYS A 56 4.94 -17.70 -23.17
C LYS A 56 6.19 -16.88 -23.54
N LYS A 57 7.24 -16.96 -22.72
CA LYS A 57 8.51 -16.27 -22.99
C LYS A 57 9.17 -16.76 -24.27
N LEU A 58 9.34 -18.07 -24.44
CA LEU A 58 9.91 -18.66 -25.67
C LEU A 58 9.13 -18.28 -26.93
N LEU A 59 7.81 -18.16 -26.83
CA LEU A 59 6.95 -17.72 -27.94
C LEU A 59 7.15 -16.24 -28.28
N LEU A 60 7.23 -15.37 -27.27
CA LEU A 60 7.48 -13.94 -27.45
C LEU A 60 8.89 -13.67 -28.02
N ASP A 61 9.91 -14.29 -27.43
CA ASP A 61 11.31 -14.17 -27.89
C ASP A 61 11.46 -14.62 -29.36
N LYS A 62 10.84 -15.74 -29.74
CA LYS A 62 10.87 -16.24 -31.13
C LYS A 62 10.01 -15.41 -32.09
N ALA A 63 8.84 -14.93 -31.69
CA ALA A 63 8.00 -14.06 -32.52
C ALA A 63 8.68 -12.71 -32.80
N ALA A 64 9.31 -12.11 -31.78
CA ALA A 64 10.11 -10.90 -31.91
C ALA A 64 11.27 -11.10 -32.90
N SER A 65 12.01 -12.21 -32.81
CA SER A 65 13.10 -12.54 -33.74
C SER A 65 12.63 -12.84 -35.19
N ALA A 66 11.32 -12.88 -35.44
CA ALA A 66 10.73 -13.09 -36.76
C ALA A 66 10.07 -11.81 -37.35
N ASN A 67 10.30 -10.63 -36.74
CA ASN A 67 9.66 -9.35 -37.10
C ASN A 67 8.12 -9.43 -37.13
N ILE A 68 7.53 -10.05 -36.11
CA ILE A 68 6.08 -10.06 -35.89
C ILE A 68 5.78 -9.27 -34.62
N GLU A 69 5.40 -7.99 -34.78
CA GLU A 69 5.07 -7.10 -33.66
C GLU A 69 3.72 -7.42 -33.01
N VAL A 70 3.68 -7.42 -31.67
CA VAL A 70 2.48 -7.64 -30.85
C VAL A 70 2.53 -6.79 -29.57
N SER A 71 1.40 -6.19 -29.19
CA SER A 71 1.19 -5.30 -28.02
C SER A 71 0.03 -5.84 -27.14
N PRO A 72 -0.32 -5.32 -25.93
CA PRO A 72 0.24 -4.21 -25.15
C PRO A 72 0.49 -4.60 -23.66
N GLN A 73 1.67 -5.13 -23.33
CA GLN A 73 1.80 -6.06 -22.18
C GLN A 73 2.27 -5.47 -20.84
N ASP A 74 2.70 -4.21 -20.75
CA ASP A 74 3.52 -3.80 -19.59
C ASP A 74 2.74 -3.25 -18.39
N LEU A 75 1.58 -2.62 -18.58
CA LEU A 75 0.69 -2.28 -17.45
C LEU A 75 0.15 -3.53 -16.73
N GLU A 76 -0.13 -4.59 -17.51
CA GLU A 76 -0.51 -5.90 -16.99
C GLU A 76 0.69 -6.56 -16.29
N SER A 77 1.87 -6.56 -16.93
CA SER A 77 3.10 -7.10 -16.34
C SER A 77 3.52 -6.37 -15.05
N ILE A 78 3.34 -5.06 -14.96
CA ILE A 78 3.66 -4.28 -13.76
C ILE A 78 2.64 -4.50 -12.66
N TYR A 79 1.33 -4.53 -12.95
CA TYR A 79 0.36 -4.95 -11.95
C TYR A 79 0.65 -6.36 -11.47
N ILE A 80 0.97 -7.31 -12.37
CA ILE A 80 1.39 -8.67 -12.02
C ILE A 80 2.65 -8.66 -11.16
N ILE A 81 3.68 -7.87 -11.48
CA ILE A 81 4.91 -7.76 -10.67
C ILE A 81 4.62 -7.17 -9.28
N LEU A 82 3.79 -6.12 -9.20
CA LEU A 82 3.38 -5.51 -7.93
C LEU A 82 2.52 -6.46 -7.12
N ALA A 83 1.55 -7.13 -7.74
CA ALA A 83 0.69 -8.14 -7.14
C ALA A 83 1.49 -9.34 -6.65
N GLN A 84 2.43 -9.88 -7.44
CA GLN A 84 3.35 -10.94 -7.01
C GLN A 84 4.27 -10.49 -5.86
N LYS A 85 4.77 -9.24 -5.86
CA LYS A 85 5.50 -8.66 -4.73
C LYS A 85 4.60 -8.60 -3.49
N VAL A 86 3.32 -8.23 -3.65
CA VAL A 86 2.32 -8.25 -2.58
C VAL A 86 2.02 -9.69 -2.13
N SER A 87 1.85 -10.67 -3.01
CA SER A 87 1.68 -12.09 -2.66
C SER A 87 2.87 -12.64 -1.88
N LYS A 88 4.10 -12.19 -2.18
CA LYS A 88 5.29 -12.50 -1.38
C LYS A 88 5.24 -11.82 0.00
N LYS A 89 4.88 -10.53 0.09
CA LYS A 89 4.65 -9.85 1.39
C LYS A 89 3.54 -10.54 2.21
N LEU A 90 2.44 -10.95 1.56
CA LEU A 90 1.34 -11.72 2.13
C LEU A 90 1.83 -13.05 2.67
N ALA A 91 2.56 -13.85 1.88
CA ALA A 91 3.11 -15.14 2.31
C ALA A 91 4.02 -15.02 3.54
N VAL A 92 4.81 -13.95 3.64
CA VAL A 92 5.65 -13.67 4.82
C VAL A 92 4.81 -13.25 6.03
N ALA A 93 3.90 -12.29 5.87
CA ALA A 93 3.07 -11.79 6.97
C ALA A 93 2.01 -12.81 7.44
N ALA A 94 1.64 -13.77 6.58
CA ALA A 94 0.74 -14.88 6.88
C ALA A 94 1.46 -16.12 7.44
N ALA A 95 2.78 -16.12 7.60
CA ALA A 95 3.54 -17.28 8.05
C ALA A 95 3.12 -17.68 9.47
N GLY A 96 2.41 -18.81 9.59
CA GLY A 96 1.79 -19.29 10.83
C GLY A 96 0.26 -19.12 10.90
N HIS A 97 -0.32 -18.22 10.10
CA HIS A 97 -1.76 -17.89 10.11
C HIS A 97 -2.52 -18.44 8.89
N ILE A 98 -1.85 -18.62 7.74
CA ILE A 98 -2.43 -19.30 6.57
C ILE A 98 -1.80 -20.71 6.43
N LYS A 99 -2.65 -21.74 6.31
CA LYS A 99 -2.25 -23.15 6.24
C LYS A 99 -1.68 -23.60 4.89
N GLU A 100 -1.92 -22.84 3.83
CA GLU A 100 -1.43 -23.10 2.48
C GLU A 100 -0.48 -21.99 2.01
N ALA A 101 0.50 -22.33 1.18
CA ALA A 101 1.39 -21.33 0.61
C ALA A 101 0.59 -20.37 -0.30
N VAL A 102 0.64 -19.06 -0.01
CA VAL A 102 -0.03 -18.02 -0.83
C VAL A 102 0.62 -18.00 -2.22
N LYS A 103 -0.03 -18.69 -3.17
CA LYS A 103 0.35 -18.67 -4.59
C LYS A 103 -0.38 -17.52 -5.26
N PHE A 104 0.37 -16.70 -5.98
CA PHE A 104 -0.21 -15.69 -6.87
C PHE A 104 -1.04 -16.37 -7.97
N SER A 105 -2.29 -15.93 -8.13
CA SER A 105 -3.20 -16.35 -9.19
C SER A 105 -3.83 -15.12 -9.81
N PHE A 106 -3.70 -14.98 -11.13
CA PHE A 106 -4.35 -13.90 -11.87
C PHE A 106 -5.80 -14.26 -12.20
N ASP A 107 -6.76 -13.38 -11.90
CA ASP A 107 -8.19 -13.59 -12.15
C ASP A 107 -8.93 -12.31 -12.59
N THR A 108 -10.27 -12.35 -12.64
CA THR A 108 -11.12 -11.25 -13.09
C THR A 108 -10.96 -9.97 -12.26
N VAL A 109 -10.72 -10.07 -10.96
CA VAL A 109 -10.52 -8.91 -10.07
C VAL A 109 -9.21 -8.18 -10.43
N ASP A 110 -8.21 -8.89 -10.96
CA ASP A 110 -6.97 -8.27 -11.44
C ASP A 110 -7.18 -7.57 -12.78
N ALA A 111 -7.90 -8.23 -13.69
CA ALA A 111 -8.26 -7.65 -14.99
C ALA A 111 -9.09 -6.37 -14.81
N GLU A 112 -10.08 -6.39 -13.92
CA GLU A 112 -10.90 -5.21 -13.56
C GLU A 112 -10.06 -4.10 -12.93
N ALA A 113 -9.14 -4.41 -12.01
CA ALA A 113 -8.25 -3.43 -11.41
C ALA A 113 -7.28 -2.80 -12.42
N ILE A 114 -6.68 -3.59 -13.31
CA ILE A 114 -5.83 -3.11 -14.42
C ILE A 114 -6.64 -2.19 -15.34
N GLU A 115 -7.84 -2.62 -15.72
CA GLU A 115 -8.68 -1.87 -16.66
C GLU A 115 -9.19 -0.56 -16.04
N ALA A 116 -9.54 -0.56 -14.76
CA ALA A 116 -9.89 0.65 -14.02
C ALA A 116 -8.69 1.60 -13.83
N MET A 117 -7.46 1.10 -13.67
CA MET A 117 -6.26 1.94 -13.67
C MET A 117 -5.95 2.53 -15.06
N ARG A 118 -6.13 1.77 -16.15
CA ARG A 118 -6.00 2.24 -17.54
C ARG A 118 -7.02 3.33 -17.87
N LYS A 119 -8.29 3.10 -17.51
CA LYS A 119 -9.39 4.05 -17.73
C LYS A 119 -9.41 5.20 -16.74
N GLY A 120 -8.76 5.07 -15.59
CA GLY A 120 -8.80 5.99 -14.47
C GLY A 120 -8.44 7.45 -14.77
N PHE A 121 -8.92 8.34 -13.90
CA PHE A 121 -8.61 9.76 -13.95
C PHE A 121 -7.22 10.08 -13.38
N TYR A 122 -6.39 10.77 -14.16
CA TYR A 122 -5.10 11.33 -13.70
C TYR A 122 -5.13 12.84 -13.87
N TRP A 123 -4.51 13.60 -12.96
CA TRP A 123 -4.55 15.07 -12.96
C TRP A 123 -3.18 15.70 -12.78
N MET A 124 -2.99 16.86 -13.41
CA MET A 124 -1.81 17.72 -13.27
C MET A 124 -2.25 19.18 -13.26
N GLY A 125 -1.50 20.04 -12.57
CA GLY A 125 -1.73 21.48 -12.53
C GLY A 125 -3.15 21.89 -12.10
N LYS A 126 -3.65 22.97 -12.72
CA LYS A 126 -5.03 23.45 -12.63
C LYS A 126 -5.81 23.27 -13.93
N GLU A 127 -5.13 22.94 -15.03
CA GLU A 127 -5.75 22.83 -16.36
C GLU A 127 -6.26 21.41 -16.62
N TYR A 128 -7.38 21.32 -17.32
CA TYR A 128 -8.04 20.06 -17.61
C TYR A 128 -8.66 20.07 -19.00
N ASN A 129 -8.31 19.07 -19.81
CA ASN A 129 -9.12 18.58 -20.91
C ASN A 129 -8.77 17.10 -21.17
N GLU A 130 -9.65 16.39 -21.86
CA GLU A 130 -9.51 14.96 -22.18
C GLU A 130 -8.21 14.66 -22.96
N ARG A 131 -7.77 15.58 -23.84
CA ARG A 131 -6.53 15.45 -24.60
C ARG A 131 -5.29 15.48 -23.70
N LEU A 132 -5.26 16.30 -22.66
CA LEU A 132 -4.19 16.31 -21.63
C LEU A 132 -4.17 14.99 -20.84
N GLN A 133 -5.35 14.48 -20.45
CA GLN A 133 -5.47 13.22 -19.74
C GLN A 133 -4.96 12.04 -20.59
N ASN A 134 -5.31 11.99 -21.88
CA ASN A 134 -4.88 10.92 -22.78
C ASN A 134 -3.37 10.97 -23.07
N ARG A 135 -2.78 12.16 -23.25
CA ARG A 135 -1.33 12.34 -23.37
C ARG A 135 -0.58 11.92 -22.10
N LEU A 136 -1.16 12.19 -20.92
CA LEU A 136 -0.56 11.81 -19.64
C LEU A 136 -0.62 10.29 -19.45
N LYS A 137 -1.74 9.66 -19.82
CA LYS A 137 -1.86 8.20 -19.86
C LYS A 137 -0.82 7.58 -20.78
N ASP A 138 -0.62 8.13 -21.98
CA ASP A 138 0.40 7.67 -22.93
C ASP A 138 1.80 7.70 -22.32
N ILE A 139 2.27 8.83 -21.79
CA ILE A 139 3.63 8.89 -21.20
C ILE A 139 3.79 7.96 -19.98
N ILE A 140 2.78 7.89 -19.11
CA ILE A 140 2.80 6.97 -17.97
C ILE A 140 2.80 5.51 -18.45
N GLU A 141 2.07 5.18 -19.51
CA GLU A 141 2.09 3.87 -20.16
C GLU A 141 3.46 3.57 -20.77
N ARG A 142 4.11 4.54 -21.43
CA ARG A 142 5.47 4.40 -22.00
C ARG A 142 6.55 4.18 -20.94
N VAL A 143 6.44 4.85 -19.79
CA VAL A 143 7.29 4.59 -18.61
C VAL A 143 7.06 3.18 -18.07
N PHE A 144 5.80 2.72 -18.06
CA PHE A 144 5.48 1.35 -17.68
C PHE A 144 6.01 0.33 -18.70
N LYS A 145 6.00 0.64 -20.01
CA LYS A 145 6.67 -0.15 -21.08
C LYS A 145 8.21 -0.11 -21.04
N ALA A 146 8.80 0.63 -20.09
CA ALA A 146 10.24 0.91 -20.02
C ALA A 146 10.83 1.56 -21.29
N GLU A 147 9.98 2.18 -22.14
CA GLU A 147 10.39 3.03 -23.26
C GLU A 147 10.94 4.39 -22.80
N ILE A 148 10.66 4.75 -21.55
CA ILE A 148 11.18 5.90 -20.83
C ILE A 148 11.71 5.37 -19.51
N ALA A 149 12.98 5.61 -19.17
CA ALA A 149 13.51 5.16 -17.90
C ALA A 149 12.78 5.86 -16.73
N ASN A 150 12.67 5.19 -15.57
CA ASN A 150 11.98 5.76 -14.40
C ASN A 150 12.64 7.08 -13.92
N GLU A 151 13.94 7.24 -14.14
CA GLU A 151 14.67 8.48 -13.88
C GLU A 151 14.37 9.60 -14.91
N GLU A 152 14.05 9.23 -16.15
CA GLU A 152 13.74 10.15 -17.27
C GLU A 152 12.27 10.59 -17.31
N VAL A 153 11.38 9.97 -16.52
CA VAL A 153 9.93 10.31 -16.53
C VAL A 153 9.65 11.78 -16.27
N GLY A 154 10.45 12.43 -15.42
CA GLY A 154 10.34 13.86 -15.17
C GLY A 154 10.61 14.69 -16.42
N SER A 155 11.69 14.35 -17.14
CA SER A 155 12.09 14.99 -18.40
C SER A 155 11.04 14.78 -19.50
N ALA A 156 10.59 13.54 -19.74
CA ALA A 156 9.61 13.24 -20.78
C ALA A 156 8.25 13.93 -20.54
N LEU A 157 7.77 13.94 -19.30
CA LEU A 157 6.56 14.69 -18.94
C LEU A 157 6.76 16.21 -19.06
N LYS A 158 7.95 16.73 -18.75
CA LYS A 158 8.26 18.16 -18.92
C LYS A 158 8.32 18.58 -20.39
N GLU A 159 8.85 17.74 -21.27
CA GLU A 159 8.86 17.98 -22.72
C GLU A 159 7.43 18.10 -23.27
N GLU A 160 6.57 17.15 -22.90
CA GLU A 160 5.18 17.08 -23.39
C GLU A 160 4.25 18.17 -22.81
N PHE A 161 4.45 18.53 -21.54
CA PHE A 161 3.51 19.39 -20.80
C PHE A 161 4.09 20.74 -20.35
N GLY A 162 5.40 20.98 -20.46
CA GLY A 162 6.04 22.20 -19.96
C GLY A 162 5.59 23.50 -20.65
N SER A 163 5.06 23.40 -21.88
CA SER A 163 4.43 24.50 -22.61
C SER A 163 3.01 24.85 -22.14
N ILE A 164 2.41 23.99 -21.32
CA ILE A 164 1.01 24.10 -20.83
C ILE A 164 1.01 24.31 -19.31
N ILE A 165 1.84 23.55 -18.60
CA ILE A 165 2.07 23.67 -17.17
C ILE A 165 3.50 24.19 -17.00
N ASN A 166 3.64 25.48 -16.73
CA ASN A 166 4.93 26.11 -16.41
C ASN A 166 5.45 25.60 -15.05
N ALA A 167 6.12 24.46 -15.09
CA ALA A 167 6.70 23.76 -13.95
C ALA A 167 8.01 23.07 -14.33
N ASP A 168 8.81 22.75 -13.30
CA ASP A 168 10.10 22.10 -13.50
C ASP A 168 9.98 20.58 -13.65
N GLU A 169 11.10 19.94 -14.00
CA GLU A 169 11.19 18.49 -14.11
C GLU A 169 10.86 17.77 -12.81
N SER A 170 11.23 18.40 -11.68
CA SER A 170 10.96 17.92 -10.34
C SER A 170 9.45 17.76 -10.11
N TYR A 171 8.65 18.76 -10.51
CA TYR A 171 7.19 18.70 -10.44
C TYR A 171 6.65 17.49 -11.20
N PHE A 172 7.05 17.33 -12.45
CA PHE A 172 6.56 16.24 -13.29
C PHE A 172 6.98 14.85 -12.78
N LYS A 173 8.22 14.69 -12.30
CA LYS A 173 8.62 13.46 -11.59
C LYS A 173 7.73 13.19 -10.38
N GLY A 174 7.38 14.23 -9.61
CA GLY A 174 6.47 14.11 -8.47
C GLY A 174 5.05 13.68 -8.83
N VAL A 175 4.58 13.97 -10.05
CA VAL A 175 3.30 13.45 -10.58
C VAL A 175 3.42 11.95 -10.84
N ALA A 176 4.48 11.51 -11.54
CA ALA A 176 4.71 10.09 -11.81
C ALA A 176 4.86 9.27 -10.51
N ASP A 177 5.66 9.76 -9.56
CA ASP A 177 5.85 9.14 -8.23
C ASP A 177 4.51 9.01 -7.48
N HIS A 178 3.61 10.00 -7.60
CA HIS A 178 2.29 9.97 -6.97
C HIS A 178 1.36 8.92 -7.62
N ILE A 179 1.35 8.84 -8.95
CA ILE A 179 0.55 7.87 -9.72
C ILE A 179 1.00 6.44 -9.39
N ALA A 180 2.31 6.19 -9.45
CA ALA A 180 2.88 4.88 -9.14
C ALA A 180 2.57 4.42 -7.70
N LEU A 181 2.68 5.31 -6.70
CA LEU A 181 2.37 4.97 -5.31
C LEU A 181 0.87 4.73 -5.08
N GLN A 182 -0.02 5.51 -5.73
CA GLN A 182 -1.46 5.25 -5.66
C GLN A 182 -1.81 3.88 -6.25
N ALA A 183 -1.24 3.54 -7.42
CA ALA A 183 -1.43 2.23 -8.05
C ALA A 183 -0.92 1.08 -7.16
N GLN A 184 0.28 1.21 -6.57
CA GLN A 184 0.83 0.21 -5.64
C GLN A 184 -0.08 -0.03 -4.42
N ASN A 185 -0.58 1.04 -3.80
CA ASN A 185 -1.44 0.92 -2.62
C ASN A 185 -2.82 0.35 -2.96
N VAL A 186 -3.41 0.70 -4.10
CA VAL A 186 -4.64 0.08 -4.60
C VAL A 186 -4.42 -1.41 -4.88
N ALA A 187 -3.36 -1.77 -5.60
CA ALA A 187 -3.02 -3.17 -5.88
C ALA A 187 -2.83 -3.98 -4.58
N ALA A 188 -2.18 -3.42 -3.56
CA ALA A 188 -2.01 -4.08 -2.27
C ALA A 188 -3.36 -4.42 -1.59
N VAL A 189 -4.33 -3.50 -1.66
CA VAL A 189 -5.67 -3.68 -1.09
C VAL A 189 -6.50 -4.68 -1.88
N THR A 190 -6.52 -4.55 -3.21
CA THR A 190 -7.25 -5.45 -4.11
C THR A 190 -6.73 -6.88 -4.01
N GLN A 191 -5.40 -7.08 -3.95
CA GLN A 191 -4.81 -8.40 -3.74
C GLN A 191 -5.20 -9.00 -2.39
N GLY A 192 -5.01 -8.26 -1.29
CA GLY A 192 -5.31 -8.82 0.03
C GLY A 192 -6.79 -9.16 0.22
N SER A 193 -7.71 -8.47 -0.48
CA SER A 193 -9.13 -8.83 -0.51
C SER A 193 -9.38 -10.27 -1.02
N LYS A 194 -8.59 -10.76 -1.99
CA LYS A 194 -8.68 -12.14 -2.51
C LYS A 194 -8.26 -13.18 -1.49
N TYR A 195 -7.23 -12.84 -0.71
CA TYR A 195 -6.60 -13.72 0.27
C TYR A 195 -7.15 -13.51 1.70
N GLY A 196 -8.33 -12.88 1.83
CA GLY A 196 -9.03 -12.74 3.11
C GLY A 196 -8.36 -11.83 4.13
N VAL A 197 -7.48 -10.91 3.70
CA VAL A 197 -6.83 -9.94 4.60
C VAL A 197 -7.87 -9.11 5.32
N GLN A 198 -7.80 -9.08 6.65
CA GLN A 198 -8.74 -8.32 7.50
C GLN A 198 -8.23 -6.92 7.85
N PHE A 199 -6.90 -6.72 7.87
CA PHE A 199 -6.28 -5.47 8.30
C PHE A 199 -5.05 -5.10 7.47
N TYR A 200 -4.77 -3.79 7.39
CA TYR A 200 -3.56 -3.24 6.80
C TYR A 200 -2.89 -2.27 7.77
N LYS A 201 -1.56 -2.30 7.79
CA LYS A 201 -0.71 -1.38 8.54
C LYS A 201 -0.14 -0.32 7.62
N VAL A 202 -0.21 0.94 8.04
CA VAL A 202 0.37 2.07 7.33
C VAL A 202 1.87 2.20 7.64
N LEU A 203 2.71 2.12 6.61
CA LEU A 203 4.16 2.22 6.71
C LEU A 203 4.66 3.49 6.01
N ALA A 204 5.12 4.46 6.79
CA ALA A 204 5.79 5.64 6.29
C ALA A 204 7.29 5.51 6.52
N ILE A 205 8.11 5.96 5.57
CA ILE A 205 9.52 6.23 5.85
C ILE A 205 9.56 7.37 6.88
N LEU A 206 10.23 7.15 8.02
CA LEU A 206 10.45 8.16 9.06
C LEU A 206 11.85 8.77 8.89
N ASP A 207 11.94 9.87 8.15
CA ASP A 207 13.14 10.71 7.96
C ASP A 207 12.75 12.20 8.14
N ASP A 208 13.70 13.11 7.89
CA ASP A 208 13.48 14.56 8.03
C ASP A 208 12.49 15.13 6.99
N ARG A 209 12.13 14.34 5.96
CA ARG A 209 11.13 14.69 4.93
C ARG A 209 9.76 14.08 5.22
N THR A 210 9.56 13.45 6.39
CA THR A 210 8.27 12.88 6.77
C THR A 210 7.33 13.96 7.28
N THR A 211 6.23 14.18 6.56
CA THR A 211 5.19 15.13 6.93
C THR A 211 4.45 14.71 8.21
N LYS A 212 3.86 15.70 8.90
CA LYS A 212 3.07 15.50 10.14
C LYS A 212 1.98 14.44 9.95
N ILE A 213 1.27 14.46 8.81
CA ILE A 213 0.27 13.44 8.48
C ILE A 213 0.88 12.03 8.38
N CYS A 214 1.96 11.84 7.60
CA CYS A 214 2.57 10.52 7.40
C CYS A 214 3.15 9.96 8.70
N ARG A 215 3.78 10.80 9.53
CA ARG A 215 4.27 10.42 10.85
C ARG A 215 3.11 9.98 11.77
N SER A 216 2.02 10.75 11.82
CA SER A 216 0.84 10.45 12.65
C SER A 216 0.04 9.21 12.21
N MET A 217 0.10 8.86 10.92
CA MET A 217 -0.55 7.69 10.36
C MET A 217 0.32 6.44 10.42
N HIS A 218 1.64 6.56 10.62
CA HIS A 218 2.52 5.42 10.70
C HIS A 218 2.14 4.46 11.84
N GLY A 219 2.17 3.16 11.56
CA GLY A 219 1.78 2.11 12.49
C GLY A 219 0.26 1.97 12.68
N ARG A 220 -0.56 2.82 12.04
CA ARG A 220 -2.02 2.69 12.10
C ARG A 220 -2.48 1.40 11.42
N ILE A 221 -3.32 0.65 12.12
CA ILE A 221 -4.01 -0.54 11.66
C ILE A 221 -5.40 -0.13 11.18
N ILE A 222 -5.72 -0.45 9.93
CA ILE A 222 -6.96 -0.05 9.25
C ILE A 222 -7.69 -1.32 8.77
N PRO A 223 -9.00 -1.48 9.03
CA PRO A 223 -9.79 -2.58 8.48
C PRO A 223 -9.73 -2.61 6.95
N ALA A 224 -9.64 -3.81 6.38
CA ALA A 224 -9.60 -4.01 4.94
C ALA A 224 -10.81 -3.40 4.23
N GLU A 225 -12.02 -3.60 4.77
CA GLU A 225 -13.28 -3.02 4.26
C GLU A 225 -13.18 -1.50 4.01
N HIS A 226 -12.57 -0.76 4.94
CA HIS A 226 -12.40 0.69 4.83
C HIS A 226 -11.46 1.08 3.68
N LEU A 227 -10.38 0.33 3.48
CA LEU A 227 -9.43 0.58 2.41
C LEU A 227 -9.95 0.10 1.05
N SER A 228 -10.63 -1.04 0.97
CA SER A 228 -11.27 -1.52 -0.26
C SER A 228 -12.32 -0.52 -0.75
N ALA A 229 -13.24 -0.10 0.13
CA ALA A 229 -14.24 0.93 -0.21
C ALA A 229 -13.65 2.31 -0.55
N GLN A 230 -12.37 2.56 -0.23
CA GLN A 230 -11.64 3.74 -0.71
C GLN A 230 -10.95 3.47 -2.06
N ALA A 231 -10.32 2.31 -2.24
CA ALA A 231 -9.70 1.87 -3.48
C ALA A 231 -10.72 1.80 -4.63
N ASP A 232 -11.91 1.26 -4.38
CA ASP A 232 -13.00 1.17 -5.37
C ASP A 232 -13.40 2.56 -5.89
N LYS A 233 -13.48 3.56 -5.01
CA LYS A 233 -13.78 4.95 -5.42
C LYS A 233 -12.63 5.60 -6.16
N ILE A 234 -11.38 5.23 -5.86
CA ILE A 234 -10.20 5.72 -6.57
C ILE A 234 -10.15 5.13 -7.98
N LEU A 235 -10.54 3.86 -8.15
CA LEU A 235 -10.61 3.15 -9.43
C LEU A 235 -11.77 3.65 -10.30
N ASN A 236 -12.95 3.89 -9.70
CA ASN A 236 -14.16 4.37 -10.39
C ASN A 236 -14.27 5.91 -10.46
N ALA A 237 -13.16 6.64 -10.26
CA ALA A 237 -13.16 8.10 -10.35
C ALA A 237 -13.03 8.57 -11.81
N HIS A 238 -14.00 9.36 -12.29
CA HIS A 238 -14.05 9.87 -13.66
C HIS A 238 -13.74 11.37 -13.77
N SER A 239 -13.67 12.09 -12.65
CA SER A 239 -13.35 13.52 -12.59
C SER A 239 -12.38 13.87 -11.45
N LEU A 240 -11.86 15.10 -11.49
CA LEU A 240 -11.06 15.67 -10.40
C LEU A 240 -11.87 15.80 -9.11
N ALA A 241 -13.19 16.01 -9.20
CA ALA A 241 -14.07 16.05 -8.05
C ALA A 241 -14.16 14.66 -7.40
N ASP A 242 -14.37 13.61 -8.21
CA ASP A 242 -14.45 12.22 -7.73
C ASP A 242 -13.13 11.79 -7.09
N LYS A 243 -11.99 12.06 -7.73
CA LYS A 243 -10.67 11.74 -7.16
C LYS A 243 -10.42 12.44 -5.82
N LYS A 244 -10.77 13.74 -5.68
CA LYS A 244 -10.66 14.45 -4.40
C LYS A 244 -11.65 13.95 -3.35
N ALA A 245 -12.83 13.51 -3.78
CA ALA A 245 -13.83 12.89 -2.92
C ALA A 245 -13.45 11.47 -2.48
N ALA A 246 -12.63 10.75 -3.27
CA ALA A 246 -12.14 9.39 -2.98
C ALA A 246 -10.83 9.36 -2.17
N ALA A 247 -9.91 10.28 -2.44
CA ALA A 247 -8.59 10.35 -1.81
C ALA A 247 -8.28 11.78 -1.34
N ALA A 248 -8.70 12.11 -0.13
CA ALA A 248 -8.45 13.42 0.46
C ALA A 248 -6.97 13.57 0.86
N TRP A 249 -6.29 14.56 0.29
CA TRP A 249 -4.98 14.98 0.76
C TRP A 249 -5.09 15.73 2.09
N ARG A 250 -4.09 15.58 2.95
CA ARG A 250 -4.00 16.24 4.26
C ARG A 250 -2.55 16.63 4.54
N ASP A 251 -2.38 17.72 5.27
CA ASP A 251 -1.12 18.30 5.71
C ASP A 251 -0.93 18.13 7.24
N GLN A 252 -2.00 18.34 7.99
CA GLN A 252 -2.06 18.20 9.44
C GLN A 252 -2.08 16.73 9.90
N ALA A 253 -1.56 16.48 11.10
CA ALA A 253 -1.58 15.17 11.74
C ALA A 253 -3.00 14.64 12.01
N PHE A 254 -3.18 13.31 11.99
CA PHE A 254 -4.46 12.65 12.24
C PHE A 254 -4.42 11.73 13.47
N PHE A 255 -4.94 12.24 14.58
CA PHE A 255 -5.03 11.50 15.85
C PHE A 255 -6.40 10.88 16.12
N GLY A 256 -7.36 11.04 15.21
CA GLY A 256 -8.69 10.45 15.30
C GLY A 256 -8.67 8.93 15.37
N LYS A 257 -9.65 8.33 16.07
CA LYS A 257 -9.88 6.89 16.03
C LYS A 257 -10.60 6.48 14.73
N SER A 258 -11.67 7.20 14.39
CA SER A 258 -12.51 6.91 13.23
C SER A 258 -12.01 7.63 11.98
N LEU A 259 -11.53 6.87 11.00
CA LEU A 259 -11.08 7.41 9.72
C LEU A 259 -12.26 7.91 8.86
N PRO A 260 -12.16 9.08 8.21
CA PRO A 260 -13.10 9.48 7.16
C PRO A 260 -13.14 8.49 5.99
N LYS A 261 -14.30 8.28 5.36
CA LYS A 261 -14.52 7.30 4.27
C LYS A 261 -13.70 7.53 2.98
N ASN A 262 -12.92 8.59 2.92
CA ASN A 262 -12.06 9.01 1.82
C ASN A 262 -10.60 9.25 2.26
N PHE A 263 -10.23 8.72 3.42
CA PHE A 263 -8.93 8.90 4.03
C PHE A 263 -8.50 7.64 4.79
N GLY A 264 -7.29 7.15 4.51
CA GLY A 264 -6.76 5.91 5.06
C GLY A 264 -5.73 5.30 4.13
N LEU A 265 -6.11 5.12 2.86
CA LEU A 265 -5.20 4.68 1.79
C LEU A 265 -4.30 5.85 1.36
N PRO A 266 -2.96 5.72 1.40
CA PRO A 266 -2.05 6.72 0.85
C PRO A 266 -2.04 6.66 -0.69
N PRO A 267 -1.57 7.71 -1.40
CA PRO A 267 -0.82 8.86 -0.91
C PRO A 267 -1.65 9.93 -0.17
N TYR A 268 -1.13 10.46 0.93
CA TYR A 268 -1.79 11.53 1.72
C TYR A 268 -1.47 12.95 1.24
N HIS A 269 -0.45 13.13 0.41
CA HIS A 269 -0.01 14.41 -0.13
C HIS A 269 0.81 14.20 -1.42
N PHE A 270 1.17 15.28 -2.10
CA PHE A 270 2.11 15.25 -3.22
C PHE A 270 3.50 14.73 -2.78
N ARG A 271 4.13 13.84 -3.54
CA ARG A 271 5.36 13.12 -3.16
C ARG A 271 5.31 12.40 -1.79
N CYS A 272 4.15 11.84 -1.45
CA CYS A 272 4.06 10.87 -0.36
C CYS A 272 4.97 9.66 -0.64
N ARG A 273 5.45 8.98 0.40
CA ARG A 273 6.28 7.75 0.35
C ARG A 273 5.75 6.68 1.29
N THR A 274 4.45 6.72 1.56
CA THR A 274 3.77 5.89 2.56
C THR A 274 3.01 4.79 1.83
N GLU A 275 3.25 3.55 2.24
CA GLU A 275 2.53 2.38 1.72
C GLU A 275 1.59 1.78 2.77
N VAL A 276 0.66 0.94 2.30
CA VAL A 276 -0.05 -0.01 3.17
C VAL A 276 0.51 -1.41 2.97
N THR A 277 0.66 -2.15 4.06
CA THR A 277 1.08 -3.56 4.04
C THR A 277 0.03 -4.40 4.78
N PRO A 278 -0.41 -5.54 4.21
CA PRO A 278 -1.38 -6.44 4.85
C PRO A 278 -0.81 -7.01 6.15
N VAL A 279 -1.67 -7.15 7.17
CA VAL A 279 -1.29 -7.66 8.48
C VAL A 279 -2.41 -8.50 9.09
N TRP A 280 -2.02 -9.42 9.96
CA TRP A 280 -2.91 -10.13 10.87
C TRP A 280 -2.94 -9.37 12.21
N VAL A 281 -3.93 -9.69 13.05
CA VAL A 281 -4.02 -9.14 14.41
C VAL A 281 -4.29 -10.29 15.35
N ASP A 282 -3.31 -10.57 16.19
CA ASP A 282 -3.39 -11.59 17.23
C ASP A 282 -3.70 -10.95 18.58
N GLU A 283 -4.27 -11.75 19.49
CA GLU A 283 -4.48 -11.37 20.89
C GLU A 283 -3.64 -12.27 21.79
N GLU A 284 -2.97 -11.67 22.78
CA GLU A 284 -2.18 -12.39 23.80
C GLU A 284 -2.45 -11.77 25.19
N GLU A 285 -2.27 -12.54 26.26
CA GLU A 285 -2.50 -12.07 27.63
C GLU A 285 -1.17 -11.80 28.34
N GLU A 286 -1.00 -10.58 28.86
CA GLU A 286 0.15 -10.14 29.65
C GLU A 286 -0.31 -9.66 31.04
N ASP A 287 0.05 -10.37 32.11
CA ASP A 287 -0.39 -10.10 33.50
C ASP A 287 -1.91 -9.84 33.66
N GLY A 288 -2.78 -10.62 33.01
CA GLY A 288 -4.23 -10.36 33.03
C GLY A 288 -4.67 -9.15 32.19
N VAL A 289 -3.87 -8.75 31.19
CA VAL A 289 -4.19 -7.67 30.25
C VAL A 289 -4.11 -8.19 28.83
N MET A 290 -5.22 -8.10 28.11
CA MET A 290 -5.24 -8.39 26.67
C MET A 290 -4.38 -7.37 25.90
N MET A 291 -3.33 -7.87 25.27
CA MET A 291 -2.59 -7.20 24.22
C MET A 291 -3.16 -7.56 22.85
N ARG A 292 -2.87 -6.70 21.86
CA ARG A 292 -3.13 -6.94 20.44
C ARG A 292 -1.94 -6.47 19.63
N ASN A 293 -1.40 -7.30 18.76
CA ASN A 293 -0.27 -6.94 17.92
C ASN A 293 -0.42 -7.53 16.51
N THR A 294 0.43 -7.12 15.56
CA THR A 294 0.42 -7.68 14.20
C THR A 294 1.53 -8.68 13.91
N GLN A 295 2.35 -9.01 14.91
CA GLN A 295 3.52 -9.89 14.84
C GLN A 295 4.15 -10.00 16.24
N PRO A 296 4.87 -11.09 16.55
CA PRO A 296 5.66 -11.19 17.78
C PRO A 296 6.64 -10.02 18.01
N LEU A 297 7.06 -9.87 19.27
CA LEU A 297 8.14 -8.94 19.65
C LEU A 297 9.46 -9.30 18.96
N SER A 298 10.17 -8.29 18.47
CA SER A 298 11.57 -8.42 18.08
C SER A 298 12.49 -8.43 19.31
N ASN A 299 13.72 -8.95 19.16
CA ASN A 299 14.69 -9.07 20.27
C ASN A 299 15.03 -7.75 20.98
N ASP A 300 14.79 -6.60 20.34
CA ASP A 300 14.99 -5.26 20.90
C ASP A 300 13.69 -4.54 21.28
N GLU A 301 12.55 -5.24 21.35
CA GLU A 301 11.25 -4.69 21.72
C GLU A 301 10.76 -5.20 23.08
N ILE A 302 10.14 -4.31 23.86
CA ILE A 302 9.57 -4.59 25.19
C ILE A 302 8.04 -4.67 25.11
N ILE A 303 7.43 -3.83 24.28
CA ILE A 303 5.99 -3.75 24.05
C ILE A 303 5.77 -3.53 22.55
N ARG A 304 4.84 -4.30 21.98
CA ARG A 304 4.19 -4.05 20.70
C ARG A 304 2.70 -4.20 20.94
N HIS A 305 1.93 -3.13 20.78
CA HIS A 305 0.51 -3.14 21.15
C HIS A 305 -0.33 -2.13 20.36
N ILE A 306 -1.45 -2.56 19.79
CA ILE A 306 -2.43 -1.73 19.09
C ILE A 306 -3.23 -0.93 20.13
N ASP A 307 -2.96 0.38 20.20
CA ASP A 307 -3.62 1.27 21.14
C ASP A 307 -5.13 1.45 20.83
N LYS A 308 -5.84 2.10 21.77
CA LYS A 308 -7.28 2.36 21.64
C LYS A 308 -7.68 3.19 20.40
N ILE A 309 -6.73 3.89 19.77
CA ILE A 309 -6.90 4.72 18.57
C ILE A 309 -6.71 3.88 17.29
N GLY A 310 -6.13 2.68 17.41
CA GLY A 310 -5.83 1.78 16.30
C GLY A 310 -4.41 1.95 15.76
N VAL A 311 -3.46 2.42 16.56
CA VAL A 311 -2.03 2.52 16.17
C VAL A 311 -1.24 1.46 16.92
N GLU A 312 -0.52 0.60 16.19
CA GLU A 312 0.41 -0.34 16.81
C GLU A 312 1.64 0.41 17.34
N ARG A 313 1.68 0.56 18.67
CA ARG A 313 2.76 1.22 19.39
C ARG A 313 3.88 0.25 19.68
N VAL A 314 5.13 0.72 19.52
CA VAL A 314 6.34 -0.05 19.83
C VAL A 314 7.16 0.66 20.89
N LEU A 315 7.54 -0.04 21.96
CA LEU A 315 8.57 0.38 22.90
C LEU A 315 9.82 -0.46 22.68
N ASP A 316 10.82 0.11 22.01
CA ASP A 316 12.13 -0.53 21.83
C ASP A 316 13.10 -0.23 23.00
N LEU A 317 14.15 -1.05 23.10
CA LEU A 317 15.21 -0.92 24.09
C LEU A 317 15.93 0.43 24.01
N LYS A 318 16.04 1.06 22.83
CA LYS A 318 16.71 2.37 22.66
C LYS A 318 15.86 3.49 23.26
N ALA A 319 14.54 3.48 23.08
CA ALA A 319 13.61 4.40 23.71
C ALA A 319 13.57 4.18 25.23
N ALA A 320 13.59 2.92 25.66
CA ALA A 320 13.68 2.58 27.08
C ALA A 320 14.98 3.09 27.74
N ASN A 321 16.08 3.22 26.97
CA ASN A 321 17.35 3.82 27.40
C ASN A 321 17.35 5.38 27.40
N GLY A 322 16.30 6.05 26.92
CA GLY A 322 16.24 7.52 26.77
C GLY A 322 16.06 8.31 28.08
N GLU A 323 15.90 9.64 27.96
CA GLU A 323 15.98 10.66 29.02
C GLU A 323 14.99 10.55 30.20
N HIS A 324 14.16 9.51 30.24
CA HIS A 324 13.19 9.27 31.31
C HIS A 324 13.40 7.92 32.03
N GLY A 325 14.52 7.24 31.77
CA GLY A 325 14.96 6.06 32.52
C GLY A 325 13.95 4.91 32.51
N LEU A 326 13.15 4.79 31.44
CA LEU A 326 12.02 3.88 31.38
C LEU A 326 12.44 2.40 31.56
N LYS A 327 13.59 2.00 31.00
CA LYS A 327 14.24 0.70 31.26
C LYS A 327 14.51 0.44 32.74
N ASN A 328 15.02 1.43 33.47
CA ASN A 328 15.30 1.30 34.90
C ASN A 328 14.00 1.19 35.71
N ARG A 329 12.92 1.85 35.27
CA ARG A 329 11.59 1.74 35.88
C ARG A 329 10.93 0.39 35.58
N LEU A 330 11.08 -0.14 34.37
CA LEU A 330 10.62 -1.48 33.99
C LEU A 330 11.34 -2.56 34.80
N LYS A 331 12.66 -2.47 34.96
CA LYS A 331 13.45 -3.37 35.81
C LYS A 331 13.09 -3.33 37.31
N ARG A 332 12.51 -2.23 37.81
CA ARG A 332 12.17 -2.04 39.23
C ARG A 332 10.69 -2.29 39.55
N ASN A 333 9.84 -2.43 38.53
CA ASN A 333 8.41 -2.64 38.68
C ASN A 333 7.93 -3.56 37.56
N GLU A 334 7.83 -4.84 37.86
CA GLU A 334 7.38 -5.91 36.95
C GLU A 334 6.02 -5.54 36.31
N LYS A 335 5.09 -5.00 37.10
CA LYS A 335 3.76 -4.58 36.64
C LYS A 335 3.76 -3.34 35.73
N LEU A 336 4.89 -2.67 35.51
CA LEU A 336 4.92 -1.46 34.68
C LEU A 336 4.61 -1.76 33.20
N LYS A 337 4.96 -2.95 32.69
CA LYS A 337 4.63 -3.35 31.31
C LYS A 337 3.11 -3.42 31.13
N SER A 338 2.43 -4.22 31.95
CA SER A 338 0.97 -4.36 31.97
C SER A 338 0.23 -3.06 32.32
N ASP A 339 0.80 -2.18 33.15
CA ASP A 339 0.26 -0.83 33.40
C ASP A 339 0.32 0.11 32.17
N ILE A 340 1.39 0.02 31.36
CA ILE A 340 1.51 0.78 30.11
C ILE A 340 0.52 0.24 29.07
N ILE A 341 0.36 -1.08 28.96
CA ILE A 341 -0.63 -1.71 28.08
C ILE A 341 -2.06 -1.26 28.48
N LYS A 342 -2.39 -1.27 29.78
CA LYS A 342 -3.64 -0.68 30.31
C LYS A 342 -3.79 0.80 29.93
N ALA A 343 -2.70 1.57 29.86
CA ALA A 343 -2.74 2.97 29.44
C ALA A 343 -3.05 3.11 27.94
N LEU A 344 -2.39 2.33 27.07
CA LEU A 344 -2.65 2.29 25.63
C LEU A 344 -4.09 1.87 25.31
N ASN A 345 -4.60 0.86 26.01
CA ASN A 345 -5.99 0.39 25.94
C ASN A 345 -7.01 1.42 26.48
N SER A 346 -6.57 2.47 27.20
CA SER A 346 -7.46 3.42 27.87
C SER A 346 -7.18 4.90 27.60
N ILE A 347 -6.50 5.23 26.48
CA ILE A 347 -6.28 6.61 26.02
C ILE A 347 -7.61 7.38 25.98
N ILE A 348 -7.66 8.56 26.62
CA ILE A 348 -8.84 9.45 26.65
C ILE A 348 -8.63 10.70 25.79
N ALA A 349 -7.39 11.15 25.62
CA ALA A 349 -7.05 12.25 24.72
C ALA A 349 -5.62 12.10 24.18
N ILE A 350 -5.39 12.67 23.00
CA ILE A 350 -4.10 12.74 22.30
C ILE A 350 -4.00 14.08 21.57
N ALA A 351 -2.81 14.68 21.52
CA ALA A 351 -2.55 15.97 20.89
C ALA A 351 -1.07 16.08 20.47
N PRO A 352 -0.69 16.99 19.55
CA PRO A 352 0.71 17.33 19.34
C PRO A 352 1.36 17.82 20.64
N LYS A 353 2.63 17.47 20.83
CA LYS A 353 3.45 18.02 21.92
C LYS A 353 3.76 19.50 21.62
N LYS A 354 3.79 20.35 22.65
CA LYS A 354 4.34 21.71 22.53
C LYS A 354 5.83 21.66 22.23
N ASP A 355 6.27 22.61 21.41
CA ASP A 355 7.68 22.90 21.09
C ASP A 355 8.44 21.78 20.35
N GLU A 356 7.79 20.64 20.08
CA GLU A 356 8.36 19.47 19.38
C GLU A 356 7.31 18.87 18.43
N GLU A 357 7.20 19.44 17.23
CA GLU A 357 6.07 19.19 16.31
C GLU A 357 5.95 17.75 15.79
N ASN A 358 7.03 16.97 15.86
CA ASN A 358 7.04 15.56 15.46
C ASN A 358 6.46 14.63 16.53
N LEU A 359 6.38 15.09 17.78
CA LEU A 359 5.89 14.27 18.90
C LEU A 359 4.41 14.53 19.18
N SER A 360 3.75 13.49 19.69
CA SER A 360 2.41 13.60 20.24
C SER A 360 2.39 13.12 21.69
N ASN A 361 1.60 13.80 22.50
CA ASN A 361 1.30 13.39 23.87
C ASN A 361 -0.04 12.67 23.90
N ALA A 362 -0.20 11.70 24.79
CA ALA A 362 -1.47 11.10 25.12
C ALA A 362 -1.67 10.97 26.63
N VAL A 363 -2.92 10.94 27.06
CA VAL A 363 -3.32 10.71 28.45
C VAL A 363 -4.37 9.60 28.51
N SER A 364 -4.28 8.72 29.52
CA SER A 364 -5.13 7.55 29.70
C SER A 364 -5.99 7.62 30.97
N SER A 365 -7.06 6.81 31.06
CA SER A 365 -7.91 6.78 32.25
C SER A 365 -7.26 6.10 33.47
N ASN A 366 -6.18 5.32 33.31
CA ASN A 366 -5.38 4.80 34.44
C ASN A 366 -4.28 5.79 34.92
N GLY A 367 -4.34 7.05 34.48
CA GLY A 367 -3.52 8.15 35.00
C GLY A 367 -2.10 8.24 34.44
N TYR A 368 -1.83 7.58 33.31
CA TYR A 368 -0.55 7.74 32.59
C TYR A 368 -0.61 8.92 31.62
N PHE A 369 0.52 9.61 31.54
CA PHE A 369 0.92 10.47 30.43
C PHE A 369 1.94 9.71 29.58
N MET A 370 1.79 9.77 28.26
CA MET A 370 2.59 9.04 27.28
C MET A 370 3.05 10.00 26.19
N VAL A 371 4.23 9.77 25.62
CA VAL A 371 4.78 10.53 24.49
C VAL A 371 5.11 9.56 23.36
N PHE A 372 4.73 9.91 22.14
CA PHE A 372 4.95 9.11 20.93
C PHE A 372 5.65 9.90 19.83
N ASP A 373 6.60 9.26 19.15
CA ASP A 373 7.14 9.68 17.84
C ASP A 373 6.57 8.74 16.77
N GLY A 374 5.62 9.22 15.96
CA GLY A 374 4.85 8.36 15.07
C GLY A 374 4.20 7.21 15.86
N ASN A 375 4.64 5.97 15.61
CA ASN A 375 4.19 4.78 16.34
C ASN A 375 5.05 4.42 17.57
N ARG A 376 6.24 5.02 17.72
CA ARG A 376 7.21 4.67 18.77
C ARG A 376 6.85 5.29 20.12
N ILE A 377 6.91 4.53 21.20
CA ILE A 377 6.74 5.01 22.57
C ILE A 377 8.06 5.62 23.05
N VAL A 378 8.07 6.93 23.26
CA VAL A 378 9.24 7.66 23.79
C VAL A 378 9.30 7.58 25.31
N THR A 379 8.15 7.76 25.99
CA THR A 379 8.05 7.58 27.45
C THR A 379 6.61 7.35 27.90
N ALA A 380 6.45 6.75 29.08
CA ALA A 380 5.17 6.58 29.77
C ALA A 380 5.37 6.69 31.30
N TYR A 381 4.60 7.54 31.98
CA TYR A 381 4.66 7.72 33.45
C TYR A 381 3.38 8.36 34.02
N LYS A 382 3.21 8.31 35.35
CA LYS A 382 2.18 9.07 36.07
C LYS A 382 2.81 10.36 36.62
N PRO A 383 2.46 11.57 36.11
CA PRO A 383 3.01 12.82 36.63
C PRO A 383 2.48 13.12 38.02
N GLY A 384 3.33 13.60 38.94
CA GLY A 384 2.94 13.86 40.35
C GLY A 384 1.80 14.87 40.51
N LYS A 385 1.67 15.83 39.59
CA LYS A 385 0.56 16.81 39.53
C LYS A 385 -0.67 16.36 38.72
N GLY A 386 -0.77 15.07 38.41
CA GLY A 386 -1.85 14.47 37.63
C GLY A 386 -1.65 14.55 36.11
N ALA A 387 -1.99 13.46 35.42
CA ALA A 387 -1.74 13.34 33.98
C ALA A 387 -2.55 14.32 33.11
N GLN A 388 -3.79 14.64 33.48
CA GLN A 388 -4.61 15.60 32.71
C GLN A 388 -4.05 17.03 32.80
N THR A 389 -3.62 17.48 33.98
CA THR A 389 -2.97 18.78 34.19
C THR A 389 -1.69 18.86 33.36
N TYR A 390 -0.83 17.84 33.48
CA TYR A 390 0.41 17.76 32.72
C TYR A 390 0.18 17.73 31.19
N PHE A 391 -0.84 17.01 30.73
CA PHE A 391 -1.23 16.96 29.32
C PHE A 391 -1.65 18.34 28.79
N LYS A 392 -2.48 19.10 29.52
CA LYS A 392 -2.89 20.46 29.13
C LYS A 392 -1.70 21.42 29.06
N GLU A 393 -0.75 21.29 29.98
CA GLU A 393 0.46 22.10 29.99
C GLU A 393 1.40 21.81 28.81
N LYS A 394 1.61 20.53 28.48
CA LYS A 394 2.65 20.08 27.53
C LYS A 394 2.18 19.80 26.11
N SER A 395 0.88 19.93 25.82
CA SER A 395 0.31 19.63 24.49
C SER A 395 -0.43 20.81 23.89
N LEU A 396 -0.56 20.86 22.57
CA LEU A 396 -1.39 21.83 21.86
C LEU A 396 -2.88 21.51 22.09
N ALA A 397 -3.42 21.93 23.23
CA ALA A 397 -4.76 21.54 23.70
C ALA A 397 -5.93 21.91 22.76
N LEU A 398 -5.76 22.93 21.90
CA LEU A 398 -6.74 23.28 20.85
C LEU A 398 -6.76 22.29 19.68
N GLN A 399 -5.71 21.46 19.55
CA GLN A 399 -5.57 20.41 18.53
C GLN A 399 -5.72 19.00 19.16
N GLN A 400 -6.34 18.90 20.34
CA GLN A 400 -6.58 17.61 20.99
C GLN A 400 -7.73 16.84 20.33
N GLU A 401 -7.54 15.54 20.15
CA GLU A 401 -8.62 14.61 19.84
C GLU A 401 -9.09 13.94 21.14
N ILE A 402 -10.40 13.97 21.40
CA ILE A 402 -11.02 13.28 22.55
C ILE A 402 -11.46 11.88 22.13
N ILE A 403 -10.78 10.86 22.67
CA ILE A 403 -11.00 9.45 22.34
C ILE A 403 -12.19 8.91 23.15
N LYS A 404 -13.39 9.24 22.69
CA LYS A 404 -14.67 8.78 23.26
C LYS A 404 -14.66 7.26 23.48
N ARG A 405 -15.14 6.82 24.65
CA ARG A 405 -15.63 5.44 24.80
C ARG A 405 -16.93 5.35 24.00
N TRP A 406 -17.05 4.35 23.13
CA TRP A 406 -18.37 3.91 22.69
C TRP A 406 -18.88 2.89 23.69
N TRP A 407 -20.18 2.93 23.94
CA TRP A 407 -20.87 2.08 24.91
C TRP A 407 -20.69 0.61 24.53
N GLN A 408 -20.46 -0.23 25.53
CA GLN A 408 -20.62 -1.68 25.35
C GLN A 408 -22.08 -1.93 24.97
N LYS A 409 -22.28 -2.72 23.90
CA LYS A 409 -23.52 -3.46 23.71
C LYS A 409 -23.47 -4.70 24.59
#